data_AF-A0A2D0J085-F1
#
_entry.id   AF-A0A2D0J085-F1
#
_cell.length_a   1.000
_cell.length_b   1.000
_cell.length_c   1.000
_cell.angle_alpha   90.00
_cell.angle_beta   90.00
_cell.angle_gamma   90.00
#
_symmetry.space_group_name_H-M   'P 1'
#
loop_
_entity.id
_entity.type
_entity.pdbx_description
1 polymer ?
#
loop_
_entity_poly.entity_id
_entity_poly.type
_entity_poly.pdbx_seq_one_letter_code
_entity_poly.pdbx_strand_id
1 'polypeptide(L)'
;MENKGDGIFLSHAERYQLTSEFLDIYSRLLAGEKVNYQGKYLQVEGSELLFPSVQKNGPPLYFGGSSEDALDVAARQVDTYLTWGEPPA
;
A
#
# COMPACT_ATOMS: atom_id res chain seq x y z
N MET A 1 9.38 1.33 18.37
CA MET A 1 8.36 1.57 19.40
C MET A 1 7.24 2.49 18.91
N GLU A 2 7.47 3.28 17.85
CA GLU A 2 6.55 4.29 17.31
C GLU A 2 5.12 3.78 17.05
N ASN A 3 4.91 2.79 16.18
CA ASN A 3 3.55 2.38 15.75
C ASN A 3 2.68 1.77 16.87
N LYS A 4 3.26 1.35 18.00
CA LYS A 4 2.48 0.83 19.13
C LYS A 4 1.65 1.94 19.78
N GLY A 5 2.09 3.19 19.71
CA GLY A 5 1.32 4.34 20.17
C GLY A 5 0.02 4.53 19.40
N ASP A 6 0.01 4.16 18.12
CA ASP A 6 -1.17 4.23 17.23
C ASP A 6 -2.05 2.97 17.30
N GLY A 7 -1.72 2.03 18.21
CA GLY A 7 -2.47 0.78 18.36
C GLY A 7 -2.09 -0.32 17.35
N ILE A 8 -0.99 -0.16 16.60
CA ILE A 8 -0.51 -1.17 15.67
C ILE A 8 0.51 -2.07 16.36
N PHE A 9 0.12 -3.32 16.59
CA PHE A 9 0.95 -4.31 17.30
C PHE A 9 1.59 -5.35 16.38
N LEU A 10 1.61 -5.09 15.08
CA LEU A 10 2.17 -5.97 14.06
C LEU A 10 3.72 -5.97 14.09
N SER A 11 4.31 -7.13 13.79
CA SER A 11 5.74 -7.25 13.53
C SER A 11 6.14 -6.54 12.22
N HIS A 12 7.45 -6.42 11.97
CA HIS A 12 7.96 -5.74 10.77
C HIS A 12 7.39 -6.32 9.48
N ALA A 13 7.46 -7.64 9.31
CA ALA A 13 6.96 -8.34 8.12
C ALA A 13 5.44 -8.22 7.98
N GLU A 14 4.71 -8.35 9.08
CA GLU A 14 3.24 -8.25 9.09
C GLU A 14 2.76 -6.84 8.68
N ARG A 15 3.54 -5.80 8.97
CA ARG A 15 3.23 -4.45 8.49
C ARG A 15 3.31 -4.37 6.97
N TYR A 16 4.29 -5.00 6.31
CA TYR A 16 4.35 -5.00 4.84
C TYR A 16 3.26 -5.87 4.22
N GLN A 17 2.85 -6.96 4.88
CA GLN A 17 1.66 -7.73 4.46
C GLN A 17 0.40 -6.86 4.52
N LEU A 18 0.18 -6.14 5.63
CA LEU A 18 -0.92 -5.18 5.76
C LEU A 18 -0.83 -4.07 4.69
N THR A 19 0.36 -3.49 4.46
CA THR A 19 0.58 -2.48 3.43
C THR A 19 0.22 -3.01 2.04
N SER A 20 0.57 -4.25 1.73
CA SER A 20 0.25 -4.84 0.43
C SER A 20 -1.26 -5.01 0.22
N GLU A 21 -1.98 -5.51 1.24
CA GLU A 21 -3.45 -5.57 1.20
C GLU A 21 -4.08 -4.18 1.05
N PHE A 22 -3.56 -3.19 1.78
CA PHE A 22 -4.04 -1.82 1.68
C PHE A 22 -3.85 -1.24 0.27
N LEU A 23 -2.67 -1.38 -0.32
CA LEU A 23 -2.37 -0.82 -1.65
C LEU A 23 -3.19 -1.50 -2.76
N ASP A 24 -3.48 -2.79 -2.63
CA ASP A 24 -4.38 -3.51 -3.54
C ASP A 24 -5.79 -2.92 -3.51
N ILE A 25 -6.40 -2.81 -2.32
CA ILE A 25 -7.72 -2.19 -2.15
C ILE A 25 -7.70 -0.73 -2.65
N TYR A 26 -6.71 0.04 -2.22
CA TYR A 26 -6.61 1.47 -2.49
C TYR A 26 -6.49 1.77 -3.99
N SER A 27 -5.60 1.07 -4.70
CA SER A 27 -5.40 1.28 -6.14
C SER A 27 -6.65 0.92 -6.96
N ARG A 28 -7.35 -0.16 -6.61
CA ARG A 28 -8.61 -0.58 -7.25
C ARG A 28 -9.74 0.43 -7.02
N LEU A 29 -9.87 0.93 -5.80
CA LEU A 29 -10.82 2.00 -5.47
C LEU A 29 -10.53 3.27 -6.29
N LEU A 30 -9.24 3.67 -6.40
CA LEU A 30 -8.84 4.83 -7.21
C LEU A 30 -9.06 4.63 -8.71
N ALA A 31 -9.06 3.38 -9.19
CA ALA A 31 -9.46 3.02 -10.54
C ALA A 31 -10.98 3.02 -10.77
N GLY A 32 -11.77 3.32 -9.73
CA GLY A 32 -13.22 3.40 -9.79
C GLY A 32 -13.92 2.04 -9.66
N GLU A 33 -13.21 1.01 -9.20
CA GLU A 33 -13.81 -0.30 -8.96
C GLU A 33 -14.67 -0.30 -7.69
N LYS A 34 -15.69 -1.16 -7.71
CA LYS A 34 -16.35 -1.62 -6.48
C LYS A 34 -15.60 -2.85 -5.95
N VAL A 35 -15.06 -2.73 -4.75
CA VAL A 35 -14.11 -3.69 -4.18
C VAL A 35 -14.78 -4.49 -3.06
N ASN A 36 -14.76 -5.81 -3.24
CA ASN A 36 -14.86 -6.78 -2.16
C ASN A 36 -13.45 -7.36 -1.94
N TYR A 37 -13.00 -7.44 -0.69
CA TYR A 37 -11.68 -7.93 -0.34
C TYR A 37 -11.73 -8.73 0.96
N GLN A 38 -11.03 -9.86 1.00
CA GLN A 38 -10.87 -10.70 2.18
C GLN A 38 -9.40 -11.11 2.31
N GLY A 39 -8.62 -10.27 2.98
CA GLY A 39 -7.23 -10.52 3.31
C GLY A 39 -7.06 -11.11 4.71
N LYS A 40 -5.80 -11.23 5.13
CA LYS A 40 -5.42 -11.62 6.48
C LYS A 40 -5.64 -10.47 7.46
N TYR A 41 -5.45 -9.22 7.01
CA TYR A 41 -5.54 -8.04 7.87
C TYR A 41 -6.71 -7.13 7.54
N LEU A 42 -7.11 -7.05 6.27
CA LEU A 42 -8.18 -6.18 5.80
C LEU A 42 -9.32 -6.98 5.19
N GLN A 43 -10.55 -6.57 5.52
CA GLN A 43 -11.77 -7.06 4.89
C GLN A 43 -12.66 -5.88 4.56
N VAL A 44 -13.12 -5.80 3.31
CA VAL A 44 -14.10 -4.80 2.87
C VAL A 44 -15.14 -5.45 1.98
N GLU A 45 -16.38 -4.99 2.09
CA GLU A 45 -17.51 -5.49 1.30
C GLU A 45 -18.23 -4.30 0.67
N GLY A 46 -18.39 -4.35 -0.64
CA GLY A 46 -19.08 -3.34 -1.44
C GLY A 46 -18.44 -1.96 -1.39
N SER A 47 -17.14 -1.87 -1.10
CA SER A 47 -16.43 -0.59 -0.99
C SER A 47 -16.32 0.08 -2.36
N GLU A 48 -16.68 1.35 -2.45
CA GLU A 48 -16.57 2.12 -3.69
C GLU A 48 -16.34 3.60 -3.39
N LEU A 49 -15.69 4.32 -4.30
CA LEU A 49 -15.55 5.76 -4.20
C LEU A 49 -16.72 6.45 -4.89
N LEU A 50 -17.54 7.16 -4.09
CA LEU A 50 -18.64 7.97 -4.61
C LEU A 50 -18.16 9.18 -5.44
N PHE A 51 -16.91 9.60 -5.20
CA PHE A 51 -16.26 10.68 -5.90
C PHE A 51 -15.02 10.13 -6.60
N PRO A 52 -15.03 9.97 -7.94
CA PRO A 52 -13.92 9.38 -8.66
C PRO A 52 -12.70 10.30 -8.67
N SER A 53 -11.53 9.70 -8.87
CA SER A 53 -10.28 10.41 -9.06
C SER A 53 -10.32 11.28 -10.33
N VAL A 54 -9.71 12.48 -10.25
CA VAL A 54 -9.58 13.36 -11.43
C VAL A 54 -8.62 12.75 -12.47
N GLN A 55 -7.57 12.09 -11.99
CA GLN A 55 -6.60 11.37 -12.82
C GLN A 55 -7.07 9.94 -13.06
N LYS A 56 -6.97 9.46 -14.29
CA LYS A 56 -7.32 8.06 -14.62
C LYS A 56 -6.46 7.12 -13.79
N ASN A 57 -7.11 6.18 -13.09
CA ASN A 57 -6.48 5.22 -12.16
C ASN A 57 -5.88 5.85 -10.89
N GLY A 58 -6.22 7.10 -10.56
CA GLY A 58 -5.69 7.80 -9.40
C GLY A 58 -4.35 8.51 -9.63
N PRO A 59 -3.86 9.25 -8.62
CA PRO A 59 -2.53 9.83 -8.65
C PRO A 59 -1.43 8.76 -8.58
N PRO A 60 -0.22 9.03 -9.11
CA PRO A 60 0.86 8.05 -9.05
C PRO A 60 1.26 7.74 -7.60
N LEU A 61 1.57 6.47 -7.34
CA LEU A 61 1.95 5.94 -6.04
C LEU A 61 3.48 5.87 -5.92
N TYR A 62 3.98 6.37 -4.80
CA TYR A 62 5.40 6.41 -4.49
C TYR A 62 5.61 5.65 -3.19
N PHE A 63 6.65 4.82 -3.14
CA PHE A 63 6.97 4.07 -1.94
C PHE A 63 8.47 3.90 -1.78
N GLY A 64 8.93 3.98 -0.55
CA GLY A 64 10.34 3.85 -0.18
C GLY A 64 10.51 2.83 0.95
N GLY A 65 11.70 2.26 1.02
CA GLY A 65 12.07 1.22 1.97
C GLY A 65 13.14 0.32 1.41
N SER A 66 14.07 -0.12 2.26
CA SER A 66 15.24 -0.90 1.83
C SER A 66 15.24 -2.33 2.37
N SER A 67 14.19 -2.76 3.08
CA SER A 67 14.02 -4.16 3.46
C SER A 67 13.52 -4.99 2.27
N GLU A 68 13.82 -6.29 2.27
CA GLU A 68 13.36 -7.23 1.22
C GLU A 68 11.84 -7.17 1.04
N ASP A 69 11.08 -7.23 2.14
CA ASP A 69 9.61 -7.09 2.11
C ASP A 69 9.14 -5.74 1.51
N ALA A 70 9.89 -4.65 1.72
CA ALA A 70 9.55 -3.34 1.17
C ALA A 70 9.78 -3.28 -0.34
N LEU A 71 10.90 -3.86 -0.78
CA LEU A 71 11.24 -3.94 -2.19
C LEU A 71 10.23 -4.79 -2.96
N ASP A 72 9.75 -5.87 -2.36
CA ASP A 72 8.68 -6.71 -2.92
C ASP A 72 7.36 -5.95 -3.09
N VAL A 73 6.97 -5.15 -2.09
CA VAL A 73 5.79 -4.27 -2.19
C VAL A 73 5.99 -3.23 -3.29
N ALA A 74 7.15 -2.56 -3.29
CA ALA A 74 7.47 -1.52 -4.27
C ALA A 74 7.41 -2.06 -5.71
N ALA A 75 8.06 -3.20 -5.95
CA ALA A 75 8.13 -3.80 -7.28
C ALA A 75 6.77 -4.20 -7.85
N ARG A 76 5.80 -4.51 -6.98
CA ARG A 76 4.48 -5.01 -7.39
C ARG A 76 3.40 -3.95 -7.49
N GLN A 77 3.45 -2.90 -6.67
CA GLN A 77 2.25 -2.10 -6.37
C GLN A 77 2.44 -0.58 -6.51
N VAL A 78 3.64 -0.08 -6.82
CA VAL A 78 3.85 1.38 -6.93
C VAL A 78 4.45 1.80 -8.26
N ASP A 79 4.19 3.05 -8.64
CA ASP A 79 4.67 3.63 -9.89
C ASP A 79 6.13 4.11 -9.77
N THR A 80 6.57 4.45 -8.56
CA THR A 80 7.93 4.96 -8.34
C THR A 80 8.51 4.49 -7.01
N TYR A 81 9.66 3.83 -7.08
CA TYR A 81 10.47 3.49 -5.91
C TYR A 81 11.34 4.67 -5.49
N LEU A 82 11.18 5.10 -4.24
CA LEU A 82 11.97 6.16 -3.62
C LEU A 82 13.11 5.55 -2.81
N THR A 83 14.32 5.66 -3.33
CA THR A 83 15.54 5.24 -2.63
C THR A 83 16.22 6.43 -1.94
N TRP A 84 17.05 6.14 -0.94
CA TRP A 84 17.92 7.14 -0.32
C TRP A 84 19.10 7.46 -1.25
N GLY A 85 19.64 8.67 -1.13
CA GLY A 85 20.86 9.08 -1.86
C GLY A 85 22.11 8.44 -1.27
N GLU A 86 22.25 7.13 -1.40
CA GLU A 86 23.39 6.36 -0.90
C GLU A 86 24.57 6.41 -1.89
N PRO A 87 25.83 6.35 -1.41
CA PRO A 87 26.98 6.22 -2.29
C PRO A 87 26.84 5.00 -3.22
N PRO A 88 27.29 5.08 -4.48
CA PRO A 88 27.35 3.92 -5.35
C PRO A 88 28.28 2.87 -4.73
N ALA A 89 27.86 1.60 -4.82
CA ALA A 89 28.59 0.44 -4.31
C ALA A 89 29.98 0.29 -4.96
#